data_AF-A0A3P7IFQ4-F1
#
_entry.id   AF-A0A3P7IFQ4-F1
#
_cell.length_a   1.000
_cell.length_b   1.000
_cell.length_c   1.000
_cell.angle_alpha   90.00
_cell.angle_beta   90.00
_cell.angle_gamma   90.00
#
_symmetry.space_group_name_H-M   'P 1'
#
loop_
_entity.id
_entity.type
_entity.pdbx_description
1 polymer ?
#
loop_
_entity_poly.entity_id
_entity_poly.type
_entity_poly.pdbx_seq_one_letter_code
_entity_poly.pdbx_strand_id
1 'polypeptide(L)'
;FVAIKLPASADKQKGRSFFYFDSRQEGWIKSKLLITNNRSAIGATISQLYGIDEGHTFAIAYNDDSPDGPVEGKRGHSKGVAVFDENVGFWMVHSAPNFPPSSGEC
;
A
#
# COMPACT_ATOMS: atom_id res chain seq x y z
N PHE A 1 8.39 -0.24 7.52
CA PHE A 1 7.40 -0.16 8.62
C PHE A 1 6.42 -1.30 8.49
N VAL A 2 5.61 -1.57 9.51
CA VAL A 2 4.47 -2.51 9.46
C VAL A 2 3.21 -1.78 9.89
N ALA A 3 2.08 -2.13 9.29
CA ALA A 3 0.79 -1.55 9.64
C ALA A 3 -0.31 -2.62 9.69
N ILE A 4 -1.24 -2.48 10.65
CA ILE A 4 -2.42 -3.34 10.79
C ILE A 4 -3.66 -2.47 10.66
N LYS A 5 -4.40 -2.66 9.58
CA LYS A 5 -5.69 -1.99 9.34
C LYS A 5 -6.80 -2.64 10.16
N LEU A 6 -7.66 -1.83 10.77
CA LEU A 6 -8.80 -2.35 11.51
C LEU A 6 -9.89 -2.87 10.55
N PRO A 7 -10.64 -3.92 10.93
CA PRO A 7 -11.83 -4.35 10.20
C PRO A 7 -12.97 -3.34 10.40
N ALA A 8 -13.87 -3.24 9.42
CA ALA A 8 -14.95 -2.25 9.44
C ALA A 8 -15.90 -2.41 10.65
N SER A 9 -16.09 -3.64 11.15
CA SER A 9 -16.91 -3.92 12.33
C SER A 9 -16.32 -3.40 13.64
N ALA A 10 -15.00 -3.24 13.73
CA ALA A 10 -14.30 -2.80 14.93
C ALA A 10 -13.79 -1.35 14.84
N ASP A 11 -14.09 -0.65 13.74
CA ASP A 11 -13.56 0.68 13.47
C ASP A 11 -14.66 1.69 13.18
N LYS A 12 -14.74 2.73 14.03
CA LYS A 12 -15.65 3.87 13.82
C LYS A 12 -15.43 4.57 12.47
N GLN A 13 -14.23 4.45 11.90
CA GLN A 13 -13.88 4.98 10.57
C GLN A 13 -14.15 3.99 9.42
N LYS A 14 -14.97 2.97 9.67
CA LYS A 14 -15.40 1.95 8.68
C LYS A 14 -14.22 1.19 8.05
N GLY A 15 -13.22 0.87 8.85
CA GLY A 15 -12.06 0.08 8.46
C GLY A 15 -10.96 0.88 7.77
N ARG A 16 -10.90 2.20 8.01
CA ARG A 16 -9.87 3.10 7.47
C ARG A 16 -8.82 3.49 8.51
N SER A 17 -9.07 3.21 9.80
CA SER A 17 -8.06 3.33 10.84
C SER A 17 -7.05 2.19 10.75
N PHE A 18 -5.79 2.49 11.10
CA PHE A 18 -4.74 1.48 11.20
C PHE A 18 -3.78 1.77 12.36
N PHE A 19 -3.14 0.73 12.87
CA PHE A 19 -2.01 0.80 13.78
C PHE A 19 -0.71 0.70 12.98
N TYR A 20 0.32 1.41 13.44
CA TYR A 20 1.61 1.55 12.79
C TYR A 20 2.74 1.16 13.74
N PHE A 21 3.80 0.56 13.19
CA PHE A 21 5.03 0.25 13.89
C PHE A 21 6.25 0.41 12.98
N ASP A 22 7.31 1.01 13.50
CA ASP A 22 8.65 1.00 12.92
C ASP A 22 9.71 1.01 14.03
N SER A 23 10.99 0.99 13.66
CA SER A 23 12.12 0.93 14.59
C SER A 23 12.35 2.22 15.40
N ARG A 24 11.61 3.29 15.15
CA ARG A 24 11.81 4.61 15.79
C ARG A 24 10.96 4.79 17.04
N GLN A 25 10.12 3.82 17.37
CA GLN A 25 9.15 3.90 18.46
C GLN A 25 8.97 2.54 19.14
N GLU A 26 8.57 2.57 20.41
CA GLU A 26 8.19 1.36 21.14
C GLU A 26 6.71 1.06 20.94
N GLY A 27 6.42 -0.16 20.48
CA GLY A 27 5.06 -0.67 20.34
C GLY A 27 4.21 0.00 19.24
N TRP A 28 3.00 -0.54 19.09
CA TRP A 28 2.05 -0.11 18.07
C TRP A 28 1.40 1.23 18.43
N ILE A 29 1.41 2.17 17.49
CA ILE A 29 0.74 3.46 17.65
C ILE A 29 -0.42 3.52 16.66
N LYS A 30 -1.61 3.92 17.15
CA LYS A 30 -2.75 4.17 16.26
C LYS A 30 -2.44 5.41 15.41
N SER A 31 -2.49 5.27 14.08
CA SER A 31 -2.27 6.40 13.17
C SER A 31 -3.31 7.49 13.42
N LYS A 32 -2.84 8.75 13.44
CA LYS A 32 -3.70 9.94 13.48
C LYS A 32 -4.39 10.19 12.13
N LEU A 33 -3.82 9.67 11.04
CA LEU A 33 -4.34 9.78 9.68
C LEU A 33 -4.97 8.45 9.24
N LEU A 34 -6.04 8.54 8.44
CA LEU A 34 -6.66 7.37 7.83
C LEU A 34 -5.76 6.77 6.74
N ILE A 35 -5.92 5.48 6.46
CA ILE A 35 -5.18 4.78 5.41
C ILE A 35 -5.41 5.40 4.01
N THR A 36 -6.57 6.03 3.80
CA THR A 36 -6.94 6.74 2.57
C THR A 36 -6.32 8.14 2.46
N ASN A 37 -5.58 8.60 3.47
CA ASN A 37 -4.91 9.89 3.42
C ASN A 37 -3.53 9.74 2.78
N ASN A 38 -3.24 10.51 1.74
CA ASN A 38 -1.93 10.51 1.05
C ASN A 38 -0.75 10.94 1.94
N ARG A 39 -0.99 11.60 3.08
CA ARG A 39 0.05 11.92 4.08
C ARG A 39 0.23 10.85 5.16
N SER A 40 -0.60 9.81 5.16
CA SER A 40 -0.38 8.66 6.05
C SER A 40 0.88 7.91 5.62
N ALA A 41 1.51 7.14 6.52
CA ALA A 41 2.73 6.39 6.16
C ALA A 41 2.52 5.46 4.94
N ILE A 42 1.37 4.80 4.87
CA ILE A 42 1.00 3.95 3.72
C ILE A 42 0.76 4.80 2.48
N GLY A 43 -0.08 5.83 2.59
CA GLY A 43 -0.41 6.73 1.48
C GLY A 43 0.83 7.39 0.87
N ALA A 44 1.68 7.98 1.71
CA ALA A 44 2.89 8.68 1.27
C ALA A 44 3.91 7.74 0.62
N THR A 45 3.94 6.47 1.02
CA THR A 45 4.79 5.46 0.38
C THR A 45 4.23 5.05 -0.98
N ILE A 46 2.94 4.70 -1.05
CA ILE A 46 2.30 4.29 -2.30
C ILE A 46 2.25 5.44 -3.32
N SER A 47 2.06 6.69 -2.89
CA SER A 47 2.03 7.84 -3.80
C SER A 47 3.31 8.00 -4.63
N GLN A 48 4.44 7.46 -4.18
CA GLN A 48 5.69 7.47 -4.97
C GLN A 48 5.58 6.66 -6.26
N LEU A 49 4.73 5.61 -6.30
CA LEU A 49 4.46 4.82 -7.50
C LEU A 49 3.94 5.67 -8.66
N TYR A 50 3.16 6.72 -8.36
CA TYR A 50 2.50 7.55 -9.38
C TYR A 50 3.33 8.77 -9.80
N GLY A 51 4.48 8.98 -9.17
CA GLY A 51 5.39 10.08 -9.47
C GLY A 51 6.75 9.61 -9.99
N ILE A 52 6.82 8.39 -10.53
CA ILE A 52 8.07 7.80 -11.01
C ILE A 52 8.56 8.48 -12.29
N ASP A 53 9.89 8.47 -12.45
CA ASP A 53 10.53 8.75 -13.74
C ASP A 53 10.73 7.43 -14.48
N GLU A 54 9.92 7.19 -15.51
CA GLU A 54 9.93 5.93 -16.28
C GLU A 54 11.30 5.61 -16.92
N GLY A 55 12.16 6.62 -17.13
CA GLY A 55 13.50 6.42 -17.69
C GLY A 55 14.53 5.89 -16.68
N HIS A 56 14.27 6.07 -15.38
CA HIS A 56 15.24 5.83 -14.31
C HIS A 56 14.69 4.99 -13.15
N THR A 57 13.40 4.65 -13.18
CA THR A 57 12.72 3.95 -12.09
C THR A 57 12.08 2.66 -12.60
N PHE A 58 12.40 1.55 -11.94
CA PHE A 58 11.65 0.32 -12.08
C PHE A 58 10.45 0.34 -11.13
N ALA A 59 9.26 0.03 -11.65
CA ALA A 59 8.04 -0.09 -10.85
C ALA A 59 7.24 -1.34 -11.24
N ILE A 60 6.70 -2.01 -10.23
CA ILE A 60 5.75 -3.12 -10.41
C ILE A 60 4.66 -3.06 -9.35
N ALA A 61 3.42 -3.19 -9.80
CA ALA A 61 2.27 -3.53 -8.97
C ALA A 61 1.80 -4.93 -9.36
N TYR A 62 1.63 -5.82 -8.39
CA TYR A 62 1.11 -7.16 -8.62
C TYR A 62 -0.07 -7.42 -7.69
N ASN A 63 -1.13 -8.03 -8.23
CA ASN A 63 -2.32 -8.40 -7.49
C ASN A 63 -3.07 -9.48 -8.29
N ASP A 64 -3.38 -10.63 -7.67
CA ASP A 64 -4.19 -11.68 -8.30
C ASP A 64 -5.66 -11.27 -8.51
N ASP A 65 -6.09 -10.21 -7.85
CA ASP A 65 -7.38 -9.53 -8.03
C ASP A 65 -7.08 -8.05 -8.35
N SER A 66 -6.52 -7.81 -9.54
CA SER A 66 -6.05 -6.48 -9.97
C SER A 66 -7.20 -5.53 -10.31
N PRO A 67 -7.05 -4.21 -10.15
CA PRO A 67 -8.13 -3.26 -10.48
C PRO A 67 -8.46 -3.20 -11.99
N ASP A 68 -7.55 -3.67 -12.86
CA ASP A 68 -7.67 -3.52 -14.32
C ASP A 68 -8.17 -4.79 -15.04
N GLY A 69 -8.58 -5.82 -14.30
CA GLY A 69 -8.90 -7.11 -14.91
C GLY A 69 -9.64 -8.08 -13.99
N PRO A 70 -10.02 -9.25 -14.53
CA PRO A 70 -10.67 -10.30 -13.75
C PRO A 70 -9.69 -10.94 -12.75
N VAL A 71 -10.25 -11.61 -11.74
CA VAL A 71 -9.48 -12.40 -10.77
C VAL A 71 -8.75 -13.55 -11.47
N GLU A 72 -7.44 -13.63 -11.25
CA GLU A 72 -6.54 -14.62 -11.84
C GLU A 72 -6.22 -15.75 -10.84
N GLY A 73 -7.21 -16.58 -10.52
CA GLY A 73 -7.09 -17.63 -9.49
C GLY A 73 -6.09 -18.77 -9.79
N LYS A 74 -5.44 -18.78 -10.96
CA LYS A 74 -4.38 -19.75 -11.31
C LYS A 74 -2.97 -19.22 -11.01
N ARG A 75 -2.83 -17.95 -10.61
CA ARG A 75 -1.57 -17.31 -10.24
C ARG A 75 -1.40 -17.34 -8.72
N GLY A 76 -0.24 -16.90 -8.24
CA GLY A 76 0.00 -16.79 -6.80
C GLY A 76 -0.96 -15.78 -6.16
N HIS A 77 -1.60 -16.17 -5.05
CA HIS A 77 -2.43 -15.28 -4.23
C HIS A 77 -1.57 -14.29 -3.45
N SER A 78 -1.02 -13.32 -4.17
CA SER A 78 -0.01 -12.39 -3.68
C SER A 78 -0.25 -11.00 -4.24
N LYS A 79 -0.04 -9.99 -3.40
CA LYS A 79 -0.31 -8.59 -3.73
C LYS A 79 0.78 -7.68 -3.18
N GLY A 80 1.17 -6.66 -3.92
CA GLY A 80 2.17 -5.70 -3.48
C GLY A 80 2.63 -4.73 -4.56
N VAL A 81 3.47 -3.80 -4.12
CA VAL A 81 4.05 -2.74 -4.93
C VAL A 81 5.54 -2.66 -4.65
N ALA A 82 6.35 -2.62 -5.69
CA ALA A 82 7.79 -2.45 -5.59
C ALA A 82 8.24 -1.34 -6.54
N VAL A 83 9.01 -0.38 -6.03
CA VAL A 83 9.52 0.78 -6.78
C VAL A 83 10.97 0.98 -6.40
N PHE A 84 11.87 1.02 -7.37
CA PHE A 84 13.32 1.15 -7.16
C PHE A 84 13.96 1.98 -8.28
N ASP A 85 14.90 2.84 -7.91
CA ASP A 85 15.89 3.38 -8.84
C ASP A 85 17.22 2.60 -8.68
N GLU A 86 18.31 3.13 -9.25
CA GLU A 86 19.63 2.51 -9.17
C GLU A 86 20.23 2.42 -7.75
N ASN A 87 19.69 3.16 -6.78
CA ASN A 87 20.27 3.36 -5.45
C ASN A 87 19.33 2.95 -4.31
N VAL A 88 18.04 3.20 -4.43
CA VAL A 88 17.05 3.09 -3.35
C VAL A 88 15.69 2.65 -3.89
N GLY A 89 14.89 2.07 -3.01
CA GLY A 89 13.49 1.84 -3.30
C GLY A 89 12.74 1.27 -2.11
N PHE A 90 11.53 0.80 -2.38
CA PHE A 90 10.71 0.12 -1.40
C PHE A 90 10.00 -1.08 -2.03
N TRP A 91 9.66 -2.03 -1.16
CA TRP A 91 8.71 -3.09 -1.46
C TRP A 91 7.66 -3.13 -0.37
N MET A 92 6.39 -2.97 -0.75
CA MET A 92 5.24 -3.03 0.13
C MET A 92 4.41 -4.26 -0.21
N VAL A 93 4.28 -5.18 0.74
CA VAL A 93 3.41 -6.35 0.65
C VAL A 93 2.11 -6.07 1.38
N HIS A 94 0.97 -6.42 0.78
CA HIS A 94 -0.35 -6.22 1.39
C HIS A 94 -1.34 -7.33 1.00
N SER A 95 -2.55 -7.25 1.57
CA SER A 95 -3.66 -8.18 1.27
C SER A 95 -4.87 -7.52 0.61
N ALA A 96 -4.84 -6.20 0.33
CA ALA A 96 -5.95 -5.48 -0.30
C ALA A 96 -6.13 -5.90 -1.78
N PRO A 97 -7.28 -6.48 -2.18
CA PRO A 97 -7.61 -6.69 -3.60
C PRO A 97 -7.89 -5.34 -4.28
N ASN A 98 -7.90 -5.34 -5.61
CA ASN A 98 -8.20 -4.18 -6.45
C ASN A 98 -7.32 -2.95 -6.10
N PHE A 99 -6.05 -3.18 -5.79
CA PHE A 99 -5.09 -2.17 -5.34
C PHE A 99 -3.66 -2.49 -5.81
N PRO A 100 -2.79 -1.50 -6.05
CA PRO A 100 -3.05 -0.05 -6.10
C PRO A 100 -3.90 0.34 -7.32
N PRO A 101 -4.66 1.46 -7.30
CA PRO A 101 -5.42 1.91 -8.47
C PRO A 101 -4.51 2.21 -9.67
N SER A 102 -4.99 2.03 -10.89
CA SER A 102 -4.20 2.19 -12.11
C SER A 102 -3.93 3.65 -12.51
N SER A 103 -4.82 4.56 -12.12
CA SER A 103 -4.58 6.00 -12.14
C SER A 103 -4.31 6.50 -10.71
N GLY A 104 -3.51 7.56 -10.55
CA GLY A 104 -3.17 8.17 -9.25
C GLY A 104 -4.35 8.81 -8.49
N GLU A 105 -5.59 8.39 -8.76
CA GLU A 105 -6.77 8.75 -7.98
C GLU A 105 -6.70 8.00 -6.63
N CYS A 106 -6.19 8.71 -5.61
CA CYS A 106 -6.19 8.29 -4.20
C CYS A 106 -7.21 9.09 -3.40
#